data_AF-A0A349EKK4-F1
#
_entry.id   AF-A0A349EKK4-F1
#
_cell.length_a   1.000
_cell.length_b   1.000
_cell.length_c   1.000
_cell.angle_alpha   90.00
_cell.angle_beta   90.00
_cell.angle_gamma   90.00
#
_symmetry.space_group_name_H-M   'P 1'
#
loop_
_entity.id
_entity.type
_entity.pdbx_description
1 polymer ?
#
loop_
_entity_poly.entity_id
_entity_poly.type
_entity_poly.pdbx_seq_one_letter_code
_entity_poly.pdbx_strand_id
1 'polypeptide(L)'
;MGDPHVLGEVVMRSLVLSLLLIAGLPGISSAGYREDFAREFMSKTWSGERIEENACIDCHASERMKPVFREIVDEWRKSWHAQNDITCHDCHGGDPKDPSLAMSHQQRGFIGVPPYAKIPDLCGRCHVGILRYFNESGHGKALRTSGKGPHCVVCHGSHNIQKANIEIISEQRCSKCHTYGRAQDMKQAMFLVEKKITEIEDGIKALRRAGIYPEEQEQAFFSTQAEFRTLFHTVDVNLVKERTGEYTRKLDDIEKGISGTFADLRSRKNFSGFLMLLVSGMGVVMLLLSKTPKE
;
A
#
# COMPACT_ATOMS: atom_id res chain seq x y z
N MET A 1 21.91 2.51 -73.39
CA MET A 1 23.01 2.59 -72.42
C MET A 1 22.62 3.66 -71.41
N GLY A 2 22.02 3.26 -70.28
CA GLY A 2 21.63 4.17 -69.21
C GLY A 2 22.81 4.35 -68.25
N ASP A 3 23.12 5.60 -67.92
CA ASP A 3 24.25 5.98 -67.09
C ASP A 3 24.08 5.48 -65.63
N PRO A 4 24.95 4.59 -65.14
CA PRO A 4 24.85 4.02 -63.79
C PRO A 4 25.05 5.05 -62.67
N HIS A 5 25.57 6.26 -62.97
CA HIS A 5 25.70 7.33 -61.98
C HIS A 5 24.36 7.96 -61.59
N VAL A 6 23.39 8.01 -62.50
CA VAL A 6 22.07 8.63 -62.26
C VAL A 6 21.22 7.74 -61.33
N LEU A 7 21.36 6.42 -61.43
CA LEU A 7 20.60 5.48 -60.60
C LEU A 7 21.03 5.54 -59.10
N GLY A 8 22.32 5.74 -58.84
CA GLY A 8 22.86 5.86 -57.48
C GLY A 8 22.43 7.14 -56.76
N GLU A 9 22.38 8.27 -57.47
CA GLU A 9 21.90 9.55 -56.91
C GLU A 9 20.41 9.52 -56.58
N VAL A 10 19.60 8.87 -57.44
CA VAL A 10 18.16 8.76 -57.22
C VAL A 10 17.85 7.84 -56.04
N VAL A 11 18.57 6.73 -55.89
CA VAL A 11 18.41 5.81 -54.74
C VAL A 11 18.90 6.46 -53.44
N MET A 12 20.01 7.21 -53.48
CA MET A 12 20.54 7.91 -52.30
C MET A 12 19.66 9.09 -51.87
N ARG A 13 19.11 9.86 -52.82
CA ARG A 13 18.08 10.88 -52.53
C ARG A 13 16.81 10.25 -52.00
N SER A 14 16.37 9.12 -52.54
CA SER A 14 15.16 8.43 -52.05
C SER A 14 15.35 7.87 -50.64
N LEU A 15 16.53 7.36 -50.31
CA LEU A 15 16.87 6.89 -48.96
C LEU A 15 17.01 8.04 -47.96
N VAL A 16 17.62 9.17 -48.35
CA VAL A 16 17.74 10.37 -47.50
C VAL A 16 16.38 11.04 -47.29
N LEU A 17 15.53 11.12 -48.32
CA LEU A 17 14.15 11.58 -48.16
C LEU A 17 13.32 10.64 -47.28
N SER A 18 13.52 9.32 -47.38
CA SER A 18 12.86 8.34 -46.51
C SER A 18 13.33 8.44 -45.06
N LEU A 19 14.63 8.65 -44.82
CA LEU A 19 15.19 8.86 -43.48
C LEU A 19 14.80 10.21 -42.88
N LEU A 20 14.65 11.27 -43.69
CA LEU A 20 14.13 12.57 -43.25
C LEU A 20 12.62 12.53 -42.99
N LEU A 21 11.86 11.69 -43.70
CA LEU A 21 10.45 11.42 -43.39
C LEU A 21 10.27 10.64 -42.08
N ILE A 22 11.21 9.74 -41.75
CA ILE A 22 11.18 8.99 -40.47
C ILE A 22 11.69 9.85 -39.30
N ALA A 23 12.69 10.71 -39.51
CA ALA A 23 13.23 11.63 -38.50
C ALA A 23 12.44 12.95 -38.36
N GLY A 24 11.61 13.28 -39.34
CA GLY A 24 10.78 14.49 -39.41
C GLY A 24 9.32 14.27 -39.07
N LEU A 25 8.91 13.04 -38.70
CA LEU A 25 7.66 12.84 -37.97
C LEU A 25 7.84 13.50 -36.60
N PRO A 26 7.21 14.65 -36.30
CA PRO A 26 7.12 15.08 -34.91
C PRO A 26 6.49 13.91 -34.17
N GLY A 27 7.08 13.54 -33.03
CA GLY A 27 6.53 12.53 -32.13
C GLY A 27 5.15 12.96 -31.63
N ILE A 28 4.13 12.80 -32.46
CA ILE A 28 2.73 12.93 -32.09
C ILE A 28 2.32 11.59 -31.50
N SER A 29 2.75 11.33 -30.26
CA SER A 29 2.07 10.38 -29.36
C SER A 29 2.79 10.30 -28.02
N SER A 30 2.78 11.40 -27.26
CA SER A 30 2.78 11.35 -25.78
C SER A 30 2.51 12.71 -25.15
N ALA A 31 2.77 13.82 -25.86
CA ALA A 31 2.56 15.17 -25.33
C ALA A 31 1.06 15.53 -25.21
N GLY A 32 0.25 15.24 -26.23
CA GLY A 32 -1.18 15.54 -26.23
C GLY A 32 -1.94 14.79 -25.13
N TYR A 33 -1.71 13.49 -24.97
CA TYR A 33 -2.39 12.71 -23.93
C TYR A 33 -2.04 13.18 -22.52
N ARG A 34 -0.80 13.67 -22.28
CA ARG A 34 -0.39 14.17 -20.96
C ARG A 34 -0.95 15.55 -20.66
N GLU A 35 -1.05 16.41 -21.66
CA GLU A 35 -1.65 17.74 -21.55
C GLU A 35 -3.18 17.67 -21.50
N ASP A 36 -3.81 16.79 -22.27
CA ASP A 36 -5.24 16.52 -22.23
C ASP A 36 -5.62 15.79 -20.94
N PHE A 37 -4.82 14.82 -20.46
CA PHE A 37 -4.97 14.24 -19.13
C PHE A 37 -4.75 15.29 -18.04
N ALA A 38 -3.72 16.14 -18.09
CA ALA A 38 -3.58 17.22 -17.12
C ALA A 38 -4.79 18.18 -17.15
N ARG A 39 -5.30 18.49 -18.34
CA ARG A 39 -6.44 19.40 -18.51
C ARG A 39 -7.76 18.76 -18.11
N GLU A 40 -7.94 17.46 -18.24
CA GLU A 40 -9.19 16.75 -17.93
C GLU A 40 -9.20 16.15 -16.52
N PHE A 41 -8.03 15.76 -15.98
CA PHE A 41 -7.85 15.15 -14.65
C PHE A 41 -7.31 16.11 -13.56
N MET A 42 -6.61 17.20 -13.91
CA MET A 42 -6.14 18.20 -12.91
C MET A 42 -7.03 19.46 -12.85
N SER A 43 -7.77 19.80 -13.91
CA SER A 43 -8.70 20.95 -13.88
C SER A 43 -10.05 20.60 -13.24
N LYS A 44 -10.46 19.33 -13.31
CA LYS A 44 -11.41 18.76 -12.36
C LYS A 44 -10.60 18.34 -11.15
N THR A 45 -10.75 19.08 -10.06
CA THR A 45 -10.31 18.63 -8.75
C THR A 45 -10.96 17.27 -8.47
N TRP A 46 -10.25 16.18 -8.74
CA TRP A 46 -10.59 14.88 -8.16
C TRP A 46 -10.19 14.81 -6.68
N SER A 47 -9.52 15.87 -6.20
CA SER A 47 -9.50 16.30 -4.80
C SER A 47 -10.48 17.47 -4.59
N GLY A 48 -11.67 17.40 -5.19
CA GLY A 48 -12.80 18.10 -4.61
C GLY A 48 -12.87 17.62 -3.18
N GLU A 49 -12.65 18.54 -2.25
CA GLU A 49 -12.91 18.37 -0.84
C GLU A 49 -14.36 17.93 -0.71
N ARG A 50 -14.56 16.62 -0.81
CA ARG A 50 -15.69 15.91 -0.27
C ARG A 50 -15.14 15.13 0.89
N ILE A 51 -14.78 15.86 1.95
CA ILE A 51 -15.32 15.41 3.22
C ILE A 51 -16.82 15.47 2.95
N GLU A 52 -17.45 14.32 2.67
CA GLU A 52 -18.91 14.25 2.74
C GLU A 52 -19.29 15.00 4.02
N GLU A 53 -20.15 16.02 3.94
CA GLU A 53 -20.65 16.73 5.13
C GLU A 53 -20.94 15.69 6.20
N ASN A 54 -20.11 15.68 7.23
CA ASN A 54 -20.13 14.63 8.24
C ASN A 54 -20.44 15.34 9.52
N ALA A 55 -21.73 15.36 9.85
CA ALA A 55 -22.24 16.05 11.01
C ALA A 55 -21.52 15.63 12.30
N CYS A 56 -21.04 14.38 12.38
CA CYS A 56 -20.24 13.91 13.50
C CYS A 56 -18.93 14.69 13.59
N ILE A 57 -18.16 14.75 12.52
CA ILE A 57 -16.85 15.43 12.47
C ILE A 57 -17.03 16.94 12.60
N ASP A 58 -17.94 17.54 11.84
CA ASP A 58 -18.13 18.99 11.79
C ASP A 58 -18.53 19.54 13.15
N CYS A 59 -19.46 18.86 13.85
CA CYS A 59 -19.84 19.23 15.19
C CYS A 59 -18.70 18.98 16.18
N HIS A 60 -18.12 17.77 16.21
CA HIS A 60 -17.10 17.39 17.20
C HIS A 60 -15.74 18.08 17.01
N ALA A 61 -15.44 18.60 15.82
CA ALA A 61 -14.27 19.43 15.55
C ALA A 61 -14.51 20.93 15.86
N SER A 62 -15.77 21.36 15.98
CA SER A 62 -16.11 22.78 16.12
C SER A 62 -15.56 23.39 17.41
N GLU A 63 -15.28 24.70 17.36
CA GLU A 63 -14.83 25.46 18.53
C GLU A 63 -15.83 25.46 19.69
N ARG A 64 -17.11 25.19 19.39
CA ARG A 64 -18.20 25.10 20.38
C ARG A 64 -18.10 23.84 21.25
N MET A 65 -17.39 22.81 20.78
CA MET A 65 -17.21 21.58 21.54
C MET A 65 -16.07 21.67 22.54
N LYS A 66 -16.19 20.90 23.64
CA LYS A 66 -15.13 20.80 24.64
C LYS A 66 -13.83 20.25 24.00
N PRO A 67 -12.64 20.68 24.47
CA PRO A 67 -11.36 20.26 23.91
C PRO A 67 -11.23 18.74 23.70
N VAL A 68 -11.67 17.95 24.69
CA VAL A 68 -11.63 16.47 24.64
C VAL A 68 -12.32 15.88 23.40
N PHE A 69 -13.40 16.49 22.90
CA PHE A 69 -14.10 15.99 21.72
C PHE A 69 -13.39 16.38 20.42
N ARG A 70 -12.76 17.56 20.39
CA ARG A 70 -11.94 17.98 19.25
C ARG A 70 -10.68 17.13 19.13
N GLU A 71 -10.04 16.83 20.25
CA GLU A 71 -8.88 15.94 20.32
C GLU A 71 -9.20 14.54 19.77
N ILE A 72 -10.39 13.99 20.05
CA ILE A 72 -10.82 12.71 19.47
C ILE A 72 -10.87 12.77 17.94
N VAL A 73 -11.38 13.86 17.36
CA VAL A 73 -11.40 14.04 15.90
C VAL A 73 -9.98 14.15 15.35
N ASP A 74 -9.10 14.90 16.01
CA ASP A 74 -7.70 15.05 15.60
C ASP A 74 -6.89 13.75 15.72
N GLU A 75 -7.19 12.92 16.72
CA GLU A 75 -6.67 11.56 16.84
C GLU A 75 -7.18 10.67 15.71
N TRP A 76 -8.48 10.69 15.44
CA TRP A 76 -9.08 9.90 14.37
C TRP A 76 -8.51 10.27 13.00
N ARG A 77 -8.33 11.56 12.69
CA ARG A 77 -7.72 12.03 11.43
C ARG A 77 -6.32 11.45 11.17
N LYS A 78 -5.58 11.10 12.23
CA LYS A 78 -4.23 10.50 12.16
C LYS A 78 -4.26 8.98 12.08
N SER A 79 -5.43 8.37 12.24
CA SER A 79 -5.59 6.92 12.28
C SER A 79 -5.51 6.29 10.89
N TRP A 80 -5.24 4.99 10.89
CA TRP A 80 -5.35 4.15 9.72
C TRP A 80 -6.79 4.04 9.21
N HIS A 81 -7.78 4.12 10.12
CA HIS A 81 -9.20 4.09 9.74
C HIS A 81 -9.61 5.32 8.93
N ALA A 82 -9.19 6.52 9.34
CA ALA A 82 -9.46 7.73 8.55
C ALA A 82 -8.80 7.70 7.17
N GLN A 83 -7.62 7.09 7.05
CA GLN A 83 -6.93 6.91 5.76
C GLN A 83 -7.64 5.89 4.83
N ASN A 84 -8.60 5.13 5.34
CA ASN A 84 -9.35 4.11 4.60
C ASN A 84 -10.87 4.36 4.68
N ASP A 85 -11.28 5.63 4.82
CA ASP A 85 -12.68 6.07 4.78
C ASP A 85 -13.60 5.43 5.84
N ILE A 86 -13.04 4.92 6.94
CA ILE A 86 -13.81 4.45 8.10
C ILE A 86 -13.98 5.61 9.08
N THR A 87 -15.23 6.05 9.26
CA THR A 87 -15.60 7.23 10.03
C THR A 87 -16.36 6.88 11.31
N CYS A 88 -16.79 7.90 12.04
CA CYS A 88 -17.35 7.79 13.38
C CYS A 88 -18.54 6.82 13.45
N HIS A 89 -19.44 6.89 12.46
CA HIS A 89 -20.68 6.12 12.45
C HIS A 89 -20.48 4.63 12.14
N ASP A 90 -19.38 4.26 11.46
CA ASP A 90 -19.07 2.84 11.21
C ASP A 90 -18.81 2.08 12.52
N CYS A 91 -18.27 2.77 13.52
CA CYS A 91 -18.04 2.24 14.86
C CYS A 91 -19.19 2.56 15.82
N HIS A 92 -19.61 3.82 15.88
CA HIS A 92 -20.54 4.31 16.88
C HIS A 92 -22.02 4.29 16.43
N GLY A 93 -22.32 3.95 15.18
CA GLY A 93 -23.65 4.12 14.60
C GLY A 93 -24.01 5.60 14.44
N GLY A 94 -25.30 5.91 14.33
CA GLY A 94 -25.76 7.26 14.04
C GLY A 94 -25.85 7.54 12.55
N ASP A 95 -26.11 8.81 12.22
CA ASP A 95 -26.28 9.25 10.83
C ASP A 95 -25.48 10.53 10.55
N PRO A 96 -24.41 10.48 9.75
CA PRO A 96 -23.58 11.64 9.47
C PRO A 96 -24.30 12.69 8.59
N LYS A 97 -25.41 12.32 7.94
CA LYS A 97 -26.14 13.19 6.99
C LYS A 97 -27.34 13.90 7.61
N ASP A 98 -27.66 13.59 8.87
CA ASP A 98 -28.76 14.22 9.63
C ASP A 98 -28.23 14.81 10.94
N PRO A 99 -27.70 16.05 10.93
CA PRO A 99 -27.12 16.68 12.13
C PRO A 99 -28.08 16.75 13.33
N SER A 100 -29.39 16.79 13.08
CA SER A 100 -30.40 16.94 14.15
C SER A 100 -30.62 15.63 14.91
N LEU A 101 -30.51 14.50 14.22
CA LEU A 101 -30.74 13.18 14.79
C LEU A 101 -29.50 12.27 14.76
N ALA A 102 -28.34 12.81 14.39
CA ALA A 102 -27.10 12.07 14.15
C ALA A 102 -26.72 11.13 15.30
N MET A 103 -26.91 11.57 16.54
CA MET A 103 -26.58 10.79 17.75
C MET A 103 -27.80 10.17 18.43
N SER A 104 -28.92 10.01 17.71
CA SER A 104 -30.12 9.38 18.26
C SER A 104 -29.92 7.88 18.47
N HIS A 105 -30.03 7.43 19.72
CA HIS A 105 -29.96 6.01 20.07
C HIS A 105 -31.09 5.19 19.42
N GLN A 106 -32.35 5.63 19.57
CA GLN A 106 -33.50 4.88 19.06
C GLN A 106 -33.67 4.98 17.55
N GLN A 107 -33.44 6.16 16.96
CA GLN A 107 -33.79 6.41 15.56
C GLN A 107 -32.65 6.11 14.59
N ARG A 108 -31.39 6.36 15.00
CA ARG A 108 -30.21 6.21 14.15
C ARG A 108 -29.21 5.17 14.69
N GLY A 109 -29.56 4.44 15.75
CA GLY A 109 -28.75 3.35 16.27
C GLY A 109 -27.38 3.79 16.82
N PHE A 110 -27.25 5.06 17.23
CA PHE A 110 -26.03 5.53 17.88
C PHE A 110 -25.81 4.77 19.18
N ILE A 111 -24.59 4.32 19.46
CA ILE A 111 -24.28 3.50 20.65
C ILE A 111 -23.46 4.26 21.70
N GLY A 112 -23.03 5.49 21.41
CA GLY A 112 -22.15 6.25 22.30
C GLY A 112 -20.81 5.54 22.53
N VAL A 113 -20.25 5.64 23.73
CA VAL A 113 -19.02 4.92 24.09
C VAL A 113 -19.34 3.43 24.29
N PRO A 114 -18.79 2.52 23.46
CA PRO A 114 -19.13 1.11 23.56
C PRO A 114 -18.69 0.51 24.91
N PRO A 115 -19.47 -0.40 25.51
CA PRO A 115 -19.08 -1.06 26.75
C PRO A 115 -17.75 -1.82 26.60
N TYR A 116 -16.90 -1.77 27.62
CA TYR A 116 -15.54 -2.36 27.62
C TYR A 116 -15.51 -3.80 27.10
N ALA A 117 -16.39 -4.67 27.62
CA ALA A 117 -16.47 -6.08 27.23
C ALA A 117 -17.03 -6.32 25.81
N LYS A 118 -17.64 -5.31 25.20
CA LYS A 118 -18.24 -5.37 23.86
C LYS A 118 -17.35 -4.80 22.76
N ILE A 119 -16.19 -4.25 23.11
CA ILE A 119 -15.24 -3.73 22.13
C ILE A 119 -14.74 -4.80 21.14
N PRO A 120 -14.41 -6.05 21.54
CA PRO A 120 -14.04 -7.08 20.56
C PRO A 120 -15.13 -7.35 19.53
N ASP A 121 -16.39 -7.42 19.95
CA ASP A 121 -17.54 -7.64 19.06
C ASP A 121 -17.67 -6.49 18.05
N LEU A 122 -17.40 -5.25 18.48
CA LEU A 122 -17.41 -4.08 17.60
C LEU A 122 -16.31 -4.17 16.53
N CYS A 123 -15.06 -4.39 16.93
CA CYS A 123 -13.93 -4.49 15.99
C CYS A 123 -14.10 -5.70 15.05
N GLY A 124 -14.68 -6.78 15.55
CA GLY A 124 -14.89 -8.02 14.82
C GLY A 124 -16.01 -7.97 13.77
N ARG A 125 -16.78 -6.88 13.68
CA ARG A 125 -17.72 -6.66 12.55
C ARG A 125 -16.99 -6.67 11.21
N CYS A 126 -15.80 -6.10 11.17
CA CYS A 126 -14.93 -6.09 9.99
C CYS A 126 -13.74 -7.06 10.17
N HIS A 127 -13.16 -7.13 11.37
CA HIS A 127 -11.98 -7.96 11.64
C HIS A 127 -12.34 -9.37 12.16
N VAL A 128 -13.17 -10.09 11.41
CA VAL A 128 -13.75 -11.38 11.82
C VAL A 128 -12.69 -12.44 12.17
N GLY A 129 -11.65 -12.57 11.32
CA GLY A 129 -10.57 -13.53 11.54
C GLY A 129 -9.75 -13.24 12.81
N ILE A 130 -9.53 -11.95 13.10
CA ILE A 130 -8.85 -11.50 14.32
C ILE A 130 -9.71 -11.77 15.55
N LEU A 131 -11.01 -11.45 15.48
CA LEU A 131 -11.95 -11.69 16.58
C LEU A 131 -11.99 -13.16 16.97
N ARG A 132 -11.98 -14.07 15.99
CA ARG A 132 -11.94 -15.52 16.24
C ARG A 132 -10.74 -15.91 17.10
N TYR A 133 -9.52 -15.57 16.66
CA TYR A 133 -8.32 -15.92 17.42
C TYR A 133 -8.23 -15.22 18.77
N PHE A 134 -8.62 -13.94 18.83
CA PHE A 134 -8.70 -13.23 20.11
C PHE A 134 -9.64 -13.94 21.08
N ASN A 135 -10.80 -14.40 20.62
CA ASN A 135 -11.75 -15.10 21.47
C ASN A 135 -11.22 -16.44 21.99
N GLU A 136 -10.45 -17.18 21.19
CA GLU A 136 -9.85 -18.44 21.60
C GLU A 136 -8.64 -18.24 22.55
N SER A 137 -8.06 -17.05 22.53
CA SER A 137 -6.87 -16.68 23.29
C SER A 137 -7.10 -16.56 24.81
N GLY A 138 -5.99 -16.56 25.56
CA GLY A 138 -6.01 -16.31 27.01
C GLY A 138 -6.61 -14.95 27.39
N HIS A 139 -6.34 -13.91 26.60
CA HIS A 139 -6.88 -12.56 26.83
C HIS A 139 -8.40 -12.51 26.62
N GLY A 140 -8.88 -13.07 25.50
CA GLY A 140 -10.32 -13.11 25.21
C GLY A 140 -11.09 -13.97 26.21
N LYS A 141 -10.53 -15.12 26.60
CA LYS A 141 -11.10 -15.95 27.67
C LYS A 141 -11.20 -15.18 28.99
N ALA A 142 -10.12 -14.51 29.41
CA ALA A 142 -10.12 -13.70 30.63
C ALA A 142 -11.15 -12.56 30.59
N LEU A 143 -11.28 -11.87 29.46
CA LEU A 143 -12.28 -10.82 29.28
C LEU A 143 -13.71 -11.37 29.40
N ARG A 144 -14.02 -12.51 28.76
CA ARG A 144 -15.38 -13.08 28.83
C ARG A 144 -15.74 -13.64 30.20
N THR A 145 -14.80 -14.27 30.90
CA THR A 145 -15.09 -14.91 32.20
C THR A 145 -15.09 -13.92 33.35
N SER A 146 -14.17 -12.95 33.36
CA SER A 146 -13.98 -12.05 34.49
C SER A 146 -14.43 -10.61 34.22
N GLY A 147 -14.65 -10.24 32.95
CA GLY A 147 -14.88 -8.84 32.55
C GLY A 147 -13.63 -7.94 32.61
N LYS A 148 -12.47 -8.48 33.01
CA LYS A 148 -11.25 -7.70 33.34
C LYS A 148 -10.03 -8.00 32.45
N GLY A 149 -10.17 -8.83 31.42
CA GLY A 149 -9.09 -9.08 30.45
C GLY A 149 -8.85 -7.90 29.51
N PRO A 150 -7.67 -7.79 28.86
CA PRO A 150 -7.45 -6.75 27.88
C PRO A 150 -8.30 -7.00 26.62
N HIS A 151 -8.63 -5.93 25.91
CA HIS A 151 -9.34 -5.96 24.62
C HIS A 151 -8.56 -5.15 23.57
N CYS A 152 -9.13 -5.01 22.37
CA CYS A 152 -8.47 -4.45 21.19
C CYS A 152 -7.77 -3.11 21.45
N VAL A 153 -8.47 -2.15 22.08
CA VAL A 153 -7.93 -0.77 22.27
C VAL A 153 -6.85 -0.69 23.34
N VAL A 154 -6.70 -1.70 24.20
CA VAL A 154 -5.62 -1.73 25.20
C VAL A 154 -4.26 -1.76 24.50
N CYS A 155 -4.18 -2.49 23.37
CA CYS A 155 -2.99 -2.55 22.54
C CYS A 155 -3.04 -1.55 21.38
N HIS A 156 -4.17 -1.40 20.70
CA HIS A 156 -4.26 -0.61 19.46
C HIS A 156 -4.66 0.86 19.63
N GLY A 157 -5.15 1.27 20.80
CA GLY A 157 -5.81 2.57 20.98
C GLY A 157 -7.26 2.58 20.47
N SER A 158 -7.97 3.68 20.71
CA SER A 158 -9.41 3.82 20.39
C SER A 158 -9.66 4.63 19.13
N HIS A 159 -9.17 5.87 19.05
CA HIS A 159 -9.43 6.77 17.92
C HIS A 159 -8.20 6.94 17.03
N ASN A 160 -6.99 6.97 17.60
CA ASN A 160 -5.74 6.99 16.84
C ASN A 160 -5.19 5.58 16.53
N ILE A 161 -6.01 4.69 15.96
CA ILE A 161 -5.59 3.31 15.63
C ILE A 161 -4.62 3.34 14.46
N GLN A 162 -3.41 2.81 14.64
CA GLN A 162 -2.34 2.81 13.65
C GLN A 162 -2.25 1.48 12.87
N LYS A 163 -1.57 1.51 11.71
CA LYS A 163 -1.23 0.28 10.97
C LYS A 163 -0.46 -0.66 11.91
N ALA A 164 -0.94 -1.88 12.07
CA ALA A 164 -0.32 -2.86 12.96
C ALA A 164 1.14 -3.14 12.53
N ASN A 165 2.04 -3.11 13.50
CA ASN A 165 3.45 -3.44 13.36
C ASN A 165 3.95 -4.16 14.62
N ILE A 166 5.13 -4.75 14.53
CA ILE A 166 5.73 -5.55 15.61
C ILE A 166 6.03 -4.75 16.89
N GLU A 167 6.13 -3.42 16.81
CA GLU A 167 6.41 -2.55 17.98
C GLU A 167 5.22 -2.42 18.93
N ILE A 168 4.04 -2.90 18.55
CA ILE A 168 2.91 -3.04 19.48
C ILE A 168 3.24 -4.05 20.61
N ILE A 169 4.16 -4.98 20.37
CA ILE A 169 4.68 -5.90 21.36
C ILE A 169 5.80 -5.18 22.11
N SER A 170 5.42 -4.45 23.17
CA SER A 170 6.34 -3.63 23.95
C SER A 170 6.17 -3.86 25.43
N GLU A 171 7.25 -3.65 26.17
CA GLU A 171 7.26 -3.75 27.62
C GLU A 171 6.22 -2.81 28.24
N GLN A 172 6.12 -1.56 27.77
CA GLN A 172 5.16 -0.59 28.27
C GLN A 172 3.70 -1.03 28.14
N ARG A 173 3.35 -1.79 27.08
CA ARG A 173 1.97 -2.27 26.88
C ARG A 173 1.71 -3.57 27.63
N CYS A 174 2.61 -4.54 27.52
CA CYS A 174 2.43 -5.87 28.09
C CYS A 174 2.57 -5.87 29.62
N SER A 175 3.49 -5.04 30.16
CA SER A 175 3.74 -4.94 31.59
C SER A 175 2.64 -4.26 32.39
N LYS A 176 1.57 -3.79 31.74
CA LYS A 176 0.38 -3.26 32.43
C LYS A 176 -0.36 -4.31 33.24
N CYS A 177 -0.21 -5.59 32.90
CA CYS A 177 -0.98 -6.66 33.54
C CYS A 177 -0.11 -7.85 34.00
N HIS A 178 0.97 -8.17 33.29
CA HIS A 178 1.84 -9.32 33.58
C HIS A 178 3.29 -9.01 33.20
N THR A 179 4.26 -9.85 33.58
CA THR A 179 5.67 -9.61 33.23
C THR A 179 5.91 -9.65 31.71
N TYR A 180 6.93 -8.93 31.24
CA TYR A 180 7.21 -8.80 29.80
C TYR A 180 7.75 -10.07 29.13
N GLY A 181 8.33 -11.01 29.89
CA GLY A 181 9.09 -12.16 29.34
C GLY A 181 8.36 -12.93 28.23
N ARG A 182 7.09 -13.32 28.45
CA ARG A 182 6.31 -14.04 27.41
C ARG A 182 6.07 -13.21 26.15
N ALA A 183 5.86 -11.90 26.29
CA ALA A 183 5.68 -11.00 25.16
C ALA A 183 7.00 -10.74 24.42
N GLN A 184 8.12 -10.71 25.14
CA GLN A 184 9.45 -10.66 24.54
C GLN A 184 9.71 -11.90 23.66
N ASP A 185 9.38 -13.10 24.17
CA ASP A 185 9.50 -14.34 23.38
C ASP A 185 8.63 -14.31 22.12
N MET A 186 7.41 -13.77 22.23
CA MET A 186 6.52 -13.56 21.08
C MET A 186 7.15 -12.62 20.05
N LYS A 187 7.68 -11.47 20.50
CA LYS A 187 8.35 -10.50 19.61
C LYS A 187 9.51 -11.15 18.88
N GLN A 188 10.34 -11.92 19.58
CA GLN A 188 11.46 -12.64 18.98
C GLN A 188 11.01 -13.68 17.96
N ALA A 189 9.94 -14.45 18.26
CA ALA A 189 9.40 -15.45 17.36
C ALA A 189 8.90 -14.86 16.02
N MET A 190 8.41 -13.62 16.04
CA MET A 190 7.90 -12.93 14.86
C MET A 190 8.96 -12.11 14.11
N PHE A 191 10.07 -11.77 14.76
CA PHE A 191 11.02 -10.75 14.28
C PHE A 191 11.53 -11.00 12.86
N LEU A 192 11.99 -12.23 12.56
CA LEU A 192 12.56 -12.54 11.24
C LEU A 192 11.51 -12.47 10.12
N VAL A 193 10.29 -12.92 10.40
CA VAL A 193 9.20 -12.88 9.42
C VAL A 193 8.75 -11.44 9.18
N GLU A 194 8.63 -10.63 10.22
CA GLU A 194 8.29 -9.20 10.10
C GLU A 194 9.37 -8.39 9.36
N LYS A 195 10.65 -8.72 9.57
CA LYS A 195 11.75 -8.14 8.80
C LYS A 195 11.61 -8.45 7.31
N LYS A 196 11.38 -9.72 6.97
CA LYS A 196 11.19 -10.17 5.59
C LYS A 196 9.93 -9.56 4.94
N ILE A 197 8.85 -9.43 5.70
CA ILE A 197 7.64 -8.71 5.27
C ILE A 197 7.97 -7.27 4.87
N THR A 198 8.81 -6.59 5.66
CA THR A 198 9.23 -5.20 5.37
C THR A 198 10.08 -5.13 4.10
N GLU A 199 11.03 -6.04 3.93
CA GLU A 199 11.89 -6.12 2.74
C GLU A 199 11.07 -6.35 1.45
N ILE A 200 10.07 -7.23 1.51
CA ILE A 200 9.16 -7.50 0.38
C ILE A 200 8.27 -6.29 0.09
N GLU A 201 7.72 -5.63 1.12
CA GLU A 201 6.91 -4.41 0.96
C GLU A 201 7.70 -3.31 0.25
N ASP A 202 8.98 -3.12 0.61
CA ASP A 202 9.88 -2.16 -0.03
C ASP A 202 10.23 -2.56 -1.47
N GLY A 203 10.41 -3.86 -1.74
CA GLY A 203 10.60 -4.41 -3.08
C GLY A 203 9.42 -4.12 -4.02
N ILE A 204 8.18 -4.37 -3.55
CA ILE A 204 6.95 -4.07 -4.30
C ILE A 204 6.83 -2.57 -4.57
N LYS A 205 7.08 -1.72 -3.56
CA LYS A 205 7.08 -0.25 -3.73
C LYS A 205 8.14 0.21 -4.75
N ALA A 206 9.31 -0.42 -4.77
CA ALA A 206 10.35 -0.13 -5.75
C ALA A 206 9.92 -0.52 -7.17
N LEU A 207 9.27 -1.67 -7.37
CA LEU A 207 8.71 -2.06 -8.68
C LEU A 207 7.64 -1.07 -9.15
N ARG A 208 6.71 -0.67 -8.28
CA ARG A 208 5.68 0.32 -8.59
C ARG A 208 6.27 1.66 -9.03
N ARG A 209 7.32 2.14 -8.34
CA ARG A 209 8.05 3.36 -8.74
C ARG A 209 8.74 3.22 -10.10
N ALA A 210 9.11 2.01 -10.49
CA ALA A 210 9.63 1.71 -11.83
C ALA A 210 8.52 1.51 -12.90
N GLY A 211 7.25 1.71 -12.54
CA GLY A 211 6.10 1.55 -13.45
C GLY A 211 5.64 0.11 -13.62
N ILE A 212 6.02 -0.80 -12.72
CA ILE A 212 5.72 -2.24 -12.82
C ILE A 212 4.84 -2.64 -11.66
N TYR A 213 3.77 -3.35 -11.99
CA TYR A 213 2.73 -3.75 -11.05
C TYR A 213 2.74 -5.29 -10.93
N PRO A 214 3.47 -5.86 -9.96
CA PRO A 214 3.55 -7.30 -9.76
C PRO A 214 2.30 -7.81 -9.04
N GLU A 215 1.14 -7.78 -9.72
CA GLU A 215 -0.18 -8.05 -9.10
C GLU A 215 -0.23 -9.41 -8.37
N GLU A 216 0.31 -10.46 -8.98
CA GLU A 216 0.35 -11.80 -8.40
C GLU A 216 1.15 -11.83 -7.08
N GLN A 217 2.37 -11.28 -7.10
CA GLN A 217 3.24 -11.25 -5.91
C GLN A 217 2.65 -10.34 -4.82
N GLU A 218 2.01 -9.24 -5.22
CA GLU A 218 1.37 -8.33 -4.28
C GLU A 218 0.16 -8.95 -3.59
N GLN A 219 -0.71 -9.64 -4.33
CA GLN A 219 -1.85 -10.34 -3.75
C GLN A 219 -1.40 -11.45 -2.80
N ALA A 220 -0.42 -12.26 -3.22
CA ALA A 220 0.15 -13.32 -2.40
C ALA A 220 0.85 -12.77 -1.14
N PHE A 221 1.54 -11.64 -1.27
CA PHE A 221 2.14 -10.93 -0.14
C PHE A 221 1.10 -10.45 0.86
N PHE A 222 0.05 -9.76 0.37
CA PHE A 222 -1.00 -9.24 1.22
C PHE A 222 -1.69 -10.33 2.03
N SER A 223 -2.08 -11.45 1.39
CA SER A 223 -2.72 -12.57 2.09
C SER A 223 -1.78 -13.21 3.12
N THR A 224 -0.52 -13.48 2.73
CA THR A 224 0.48 -14.12 3.59
C THR A 224 0.79 -13.25 4.82
N GLN A 225 0.98 -11.95 4.62
CA GLN A 225 1.20 -10.98 5.70
C GLN A 225 0.00 -10.91 6.64
N ALA A 226 -1.22 -10.82 6.09
CA ALA A 226 -2.45 -10.72 6.88
C ALA A 226 -2.66 -11.98 7.73
N GLU A 227 -2.49 -13.17 7.16
CA GLU A 227 -2.61 -14.43 7.88
C GLU A 227 -1.60 -14.53 9.04
N PHE A 228 -0.32 -14.27 8.76
CA PHE A 228 0.73 -14.36 9.77
C PHE A 228 0.49 -13.41 10.95
N ARG A 229 0.18 -12.14 10.66
CA ARG A 229 -0.12 -11.14 11.70
C ARG A 229 -1.39 -11.45 12.48
N THR A 230 -2.35 -12.14 11.87
CA THR A 230 -3.56 -12.56 12.56
C THR A 230 -3.25 -13.62 13.65
N LEU A 231 -2.25 -14.49 13.45
CA LEU A 231 -1.83 -15.49 14.44
C LEU A 231 -1.43 -14.89 15.79
N PHE A 232 -0.86 -13.68 15.83
CA PHE A 232 -0.51 -13.00 17.08
C PHE A 232 -1.69 -12.91 18.06
N HIS A 233 -2.92 -12.79 17.54
CA HIS A 233 -4.13 -12.65 18.36
C HIS A 233 -4.50 -13.92 19.13
N THR A 234 -3.87 -15.06 18.84
CA THR A 234 -3.97 -16.27 19.68
C THR A 234 -3.24 -16.12 21.01
N VAL A 235 -2.28 -15.17 21.11
CA VAL A 235 -1.29 -15.02 22.18
C VAL A 235 -0.61 -16.33 22.61
N ASP A 236 -0.47 -17.25 21.67
CA ASP A 236 0.24 -18.52 21.82
C ASP A 236 1.61 -18.44 21.15
N VAL A 237 2.65 -18.31 21.99
CA VAL A 237 4.04 -18.20 21.53
C VAL A 237 4.50 -19.46 20.81
N ASN A 238 4.04 -20.64 21.25
CA ASN A 238 4.47 -21.91 20.68
C ASN A 238 3.87 -22.09 19.29
N LEU A 239 2.57 -21.80 19.15
CA LEU A 239 1.89 -21.82 17.86
C LEU A 239 2.56 -20.88 16.86
N VAL A 240 2.88 -19.64 17.28
CA VAL A 240 3.56 -18.69 16.38
C VAL A 240 4.92 -19.23 15.95
N LYS A 241 5.74 -19.74 16.89
CA LYS A 241 7.05 -20.35 16.59
C LYS A 241 6.94 -21.52 15.61
N GLU A 242 5.94 -22.38 15.79
CA GLU A 242 5.70 -23.53 14.92
C GLU A 242 5.35 -23.09 13.49
N ARG A 243 4.51 -22.05 13.36
CA ARG A 243 4.05 -21.56 12.06
C ARG A 243 5.07 -20.65 11.35
N THR A 244 6.03 -20.06 12.07
CA THR A 244 7.07 -19.18 11.50
C THR A 244 7.74 -19.82 10.26
N GLY A 245 8.11 -21.10 10.31
CA GLY A 245 8.79 -21.77 9.18
C GLY A 245 7.92 -21.94 7.93
N GLU A 246 6.60 -22.05 8.07
CA GLU A 246 5.67 -22.06 6.94
C GLU A 246 5.63 -20.69 6.24
N TYR A 247 5.45 -19.63 7.02
CA TYR A 247 5.33 -18.27 6.49
C TYR A 247 6.64 -17.74 5.92
N THR A 248 7.79 -18.08 6.51
CA THR A 248 9.10 -17.77 5.92
C THR A 248 9.21 -18.33 4.51
N ARG A 249 8.84 -19.60 4.29
CA ARG A 249 8.90 -20.23 2.95
C ARG A 249 7.98 -19.54 1.94
N LYS A 250 6.73 -19.23 2.32
CA LYS A 250 5.80 -18.48 1.46
C LYS A 250 6.39 -17.13 1.04
N LEU A 251 6.97 -16.41 1.99
CA LEU A 251 7.60 -15.12 1.74
C LEU A 251 8.90 -15.23 0.92
N ASP A 252 9.68 -16.30 1.09
CA ASP A 252 10.86 -16.57 0.24
C ASP A 252 10.46 -16.72 -1.23
N ASP A 253 9.35 -17.40 -1.50
CA ASP A 253 8.89 -17.60 -2.88
C ASP A 253 8.38 -16.30 -3.51
N ILE A 254 7.70 -15.47 -2.73
CA ILE A 254 7.29 -14.11 -3.15
C ILE A 254 8.52 -13.23 -3.44
N GLU A 255 9.50 -13.24 -2.55
CA GLU A 255 10.75 -12.47 -2.71
C GLU A 255 11.53 -12.91 -3.95
N LYS A 256 11.59 -14.22 -4.24
CA LYS A 256 12.20 -14.74 -5.47
C LYS A 256 11.49 -14.22 -6.71
N GLY A 257 10.15 -14.17 -6.72
CA GLY A 257 9.37 -13.61 -7.82
C GLY A 257 9.68 -12.12 -8.07
N ILE A 258 9.73 -11.33 -7.00
CA ILE A 258 10.10 -9.91 -7.05
C ILE A 258 11.53 -9.73 -7.57
N SER A 259 12.47 -10.51 -7.03
CA SER A 259 13.88 -10.48 -7.43
C SER A 259 14.08 -10.89 -8.89
N GLY A 260 13.33 -11.90 -9.36
CA GLY A 260 13.29 -12.32 -10.76
C GLY A 260 12.81 -11.21 -11.68
N THR A 261 11.77 -10.47 -11.25
CA THR A 261 11.28 -9.29 -11.99
C THR A 261 12.37 -8.22 -12.10
N PHE A 262 13.06 -7.91 -11.02
CA PHE A 262 14.20 -6.97 -11.07
C PHE A 262 15.33 -7.44 -11.98
N ALA A 263 15.62 -8.74 -12.01
CA ALA A 263 16.65 -9.31 -12.87
C ALA A 263 16.28 -9.19 -14.36
N ASP A 264 15.03 -9.48 -14.73
CA ASP A 264 14.52 -9.31 -16.09
C ASP A 264 14.61 -7.85 -16.55
N LEU A 265 14.19 -6.90 -15.71
CA LEU A 265 14.31 -5.48 -16.02
C LEU A 265 15.74 -5.03 -16.25
N ARG A 266 16.67 -5.51 -15.42
CA ARG A 266 18.09 -5.21 -15.59
C ARG A 266 18.60 -5.77 -16.91
N SER A 267 18.23 -7.00 -17.25
CA SER A 267 18.57 -7.63 -18.53
C SER A 267 18.05 -6.82 -19.72
N ARG A 268 16.77 -6.45 -19.71
CA ARG A 268 16.15 -5.61 -20.75
C ARG A 268 16.84 -4.26 -20.89
N LYS A 269 17.16 -3.59 -19.79
CA LYS A 269 17.88 -2.30 -19.81
C LYS A 269 19.28 -2.44 -20.42
N ASN A 270 20.01 -3.49 -20.05
CA ASN A 270 21.34 -3.76 -20.59
C ASN A 270 21.27 -4.10 -22.09
N PHE A 271 20.30 -4.90 -22.51
CA PHE A 271 20.08 -5.24 -23.91
C PHE A 271 19.72 -4.00 -24.75
N SER A 272 18.79 -3.16 -24.28
CA SER A 272 18.45 -1.91 -24.94
C SER A 272 19.64 -0.95 -25.03
N GLY A 273 20.45 -0.86 -23.97
CA GLY A 273 21.69 -0.08 -23.98
C GLY A 273 22.71 -0.59 -25.00
N PHE A 274 22.89 -1.92 -25.07
CA PHE A 274 23.74 -2.56 -26.07
C PHE A 274 23.25 -2.27 -27.50
N LEU A 275 21.94 -2.42 -27.76
CA LEU A 275 21.36 -2.14 -29.07
C LEU A 275 21.54 -0.67 -29.47
N MET A 276 21.34 0.26 -28.53
CA MET A 276 21.55 1.70 -28.76
C MET A 276 23.01 2.02 -29.11
N LEU A 277 23.98 1.41 -28.42
CA LEU A 277 25.41 1.55 -28.74
C LEU A 277 25.75 0.96 -30.11
N LEU A 278 25.19 -0.21 -30.46
CA LEU A 278 25.40 -0.86 -31.73
C LEU A 278 24.88 -0.02 -32.90
N VAL A 279 23.64 0.49 -32.79
CA VAL A 279 23.03 1.37 -33.81
C VAL A 279 23.80 2.68 -33.93
N SER A 280 24.22 3.27 -32.81
CA SER A 280 25.02 4.51 -32.81
C SER A 280 26.38 4.28 -33.46
N GLY A 281 27.04 3.15 -33.16
CA GLY A 281 28.30 2.76 -33.77
C GLY A 281 28.18 2.54 -35.28
N MET A 282 27.13 1.85 -35.73
CA MET A 282 26.85 1.69 -37.17
C MET A 282 26.62 3.04 -37.86
N GLY A 283 25.92 3.97 -37.20
CA GLY A 283 25.73 5.33 -37.71
C GLY A 283 27.04 6.09 -37.88
N VAL A 284 27.96 6.00 -36.90
CA VAL A 284 29.29 6.61 -36.99
C VAL A 284 30.09 6.00 -38.14
N VAL A 285 30.09 4.67 -38.29
CA VAL A 285 30.79 3.99 -39.39
C VAL A 285 30.25 4.43 -40.75
N MET A 286 28.93 4.48 -40.92
CA MET A 286 28.31 4.99 -42.16
C MET A 286 28.70 6.44 -42.45
N LEU A 287 28.71 7.31 -41.44
CA LEU A 287 29.16 8.69 -41.61
C LEU A 287 30.64 8.78 -42.03
N LEU A 288 31.52 7.97 -41.46
CA LEU A 288 32.93 7.93 -41.85
C LEU A 288 33.11 7.45 -43.30
N LEU A 289 32.41 6.37 -43.70
CA LEU A 289 32.44 5.85 -45.08
C LEU A 289 31.82 6.82 -46.10
N SER A 290 30.88 7.68 -45.70
CA SER A 290 30.32 8.71 -46.58
C SER A 290 31.28 9.87 -46.87
N LYS A 291 32.29 10.07 -46.01
CA LYS A 291 33.27 11.17 -46.10
C LYS A 291 34.58 10.79 -46.77
N THR A 292 34.81 9.51 -47.07
CA THR A 292 35.97 9.09 -47.87
C THR A 292 35.80 9.59 -49.32
N PRO A 293 36.73 10.43 -49.85
CA PRO A 293 36.65 10.91 -51.22
C PRO A 293 36.66 9.73 -52.18
N LYS A 294 35.79 9.77 -53.20
CA LYS A 294 35.88 8.83 -54.32
C LYS A 294 37.10 9.25 -55.17
N GLU A 295 38.14 8.43 -55.14
CA GLU A 295 39.24 8.48 -56.12
C GLU A 295 38.74 8.10 -57.53
#